data_AF-A0A4Y7JPM3-F1
#
_entry.id   AF-A0A4Y7JPM3-F1
#
_cell.length_a   1.000
_cell.length_b   1.000
_cell.length_c   1.000
_cell.angle_alpha   90.00
_cell.angle_beta   90.00
_cell.angle_gamma   90.00
#
_symmetry.space_group_name_H-M   'P 1'
#
loop_
_entity.id
_entity.type
_entity.pdbx_description
1 polymer ?
#
loop_
_entity_poly.entity_id
_entity_poly.type
_entity_poly.pdbx_seq_one_letter_code
_entity_poly.pdbx_strand_id
1 'polypeptide(L)'
;MCPLGIDLCKDDDILVISTARKDEGGGAEAMYKPEPAIKAGLIPKIKLGFHQYLPINEVIEELTSLGKIAGPILIISLLLHSKSIISMLFLGYLGDIELAGGSLALGFANITGYSIFKGLAKGMEPICSQAYGARRWSVITQTYQKTVVLLVIATIPILLLWLNMEKILLWLSQDANITSVASVYITYSLPDLFAQAHLHPVRIFLRAQNLTAPLTVTALVALVLHLPINYFLVIYLKLGVAGVALAAAWNTVNLNIGLLCYLALSKTALKPWKTPMSFLSFRGWQPLLALAVPSALSVCLEWWWYEVMVLFCGLLSNPEANLAAMGILIQTTGLIYVFPSSLNLGLSMRVGHQLGADQPTRAQLTAVIGLAIAVICGFTALLLSFCVKNLLGTIFTSDTQTLALVSIALPILGFCELGNCPQTAACGVLTGSARPKVGANINFISFYLIGLPVAITLGFGFNIGFKGLWLGLVAAQFSCLCMMVFALVGTDWKHQVKRAQDLTQEADIETKVDLEESLLC
;
A
#
# COMPACT_ATOMS: atom_id res chain seq x y z
N MET A 1 -49.03 -14.72 30.92
CA MET A 1 -50.43 -14.67 30.47
C MET A 1 -50.40 -14.60 28.94
N CYS A 2 -50.09 -15.69 28.23
CA CYS A 2 -50.97 -16.80 27.78
C CYS A 2 -52.03 -16.36 26.72
N PRO A 3 -52.47 -17.24 25.81
CA PRO A 3 -51.75 -18.17 24.90
C PRO A 3 -52.54 -18.46 23.57
N LEU A 4 -52.22 -19.59 22.91
CA LEU A 4 -52.94 -20.37 21.86
C LEU A 4 -52.38 -20.19 20.42
N GLY A 5 -51.94 -21.22 19.68
CA GLY A 5 -52.10 -22.69 19.78
C GLY A 5 -52.90 -23.24 18.58
N ILE A 6 -52.57 -24.48 18.14
CA ILE A 6 -53.13 -25.32 17.03
C ILE A 6 -52.24 -25.26 15.76
N ASP A 7 -51.46 -26.26 15.30
CA ASP A 7 -51.39 -27.73 15.37
C ASP A 7 -52.25 -28.51 14.33
N LEU A 8 -51.58 -29.37 13.52
CA LEU A 8 -52.00 -30.66 12.89
C LEU A 8 -51.74 -30.87 11.37
N CYS A 9 -50.77 -31.76 11.08
CA CYS A 9 -50.84 -33.02 10.29
C CYS A 9 -51.67 -33.11 8.98
N LYS A 10 -51.06 -33.60 7.85
CA LYS A 10 -51.00 -35.02 7.40
C LYS A 10 -50.68 -35.20 5.89
N ASP A 11 -49.84 -36.22 5.63
CA ASP A 11 -49.72 -37.20 4.52
C ASP A 11 -50.41 -36.99 3.15
N ASP A 12 -49.67 -37.31 2.06
CA ASP A 12 -50.09 -38.34 1.10
C ASP A 12 -48.94 -38.83 0.18
N ASP A 13 -48.91 -40.15 -0.01
CA ASP A 13 -48.03 -40.98 -0.84
C ASP A 13 -48.17 -40.71 -2.35
N ILE A 14 -47.20 -41.19 -3.15
CA ILE A 14 -47.45 -42.17 -4.25
C ILE A 14 -46.12 -42.66 -4.86
N LEU A 15 -45.99 -43.98 -4.85
CA LEU A 15 -45.00 -44.84 -5.48
C LEU A 15 -45.56 -45.35 -6.82
N VAL A 16 -44.78 -45.37 -7.91
CA VAL A 16 -45.09 -46.21 -9.10
C VAL A 16 -43.81 -46.88 -9.61
N ILE A 17 -43.84 -48.21 -9.64
CA ILE A 17 -42.89 -49.16 -10.24
C ILE A 17 -43.55 -49.75 -11.51
N SER A 18 -42.77 -49.97 -12.57
CA SER A 18 -43.08 -50.90 -13.70
C SER A 18 -41.82 -51.06 -14.58
N THR A 19 -40.94 -52.06 -14.40
CA THR A 19 -40.90 -53.46 -14.94
C THR A 19 -40.33 -53.69 -16.36
N ALA A 20 -39.24 -54.50 -16.40
CA ALA A 20 -38.84 -55.57 -17.37
C ALA A 20 -38.49 -55.17 -18.84
N ARG A 21 -37.62 -55.83 -19.63
CA ARG A 21 -37.05 -57.20 -19.66
C ARG A 21 -35.84 -57.26 -20.64
N LYS A 22 -35.06 -58.35 -20.55
CA LYS A 22 -33.88 -58.80 -21.33
C LYS A 22 -34.06 -58.91 -22.86
N ASP A 23 -32.95 -58.87 -23.62
CA ASP A 23 -32.54 -59.97 -24.53
C ASP A 23 -31.07 -59.85 -25.04
N GLU A 24 -30.49 -61.00 -25.37
CA GLU A 24 -29.11 -61.33 -25.72
C GLU A 24 -28.78 -61.15 -27.22
N GLY A 25 -27.47 -61.11 -27.59
CA GLY A 25 -27.03 -61.40 -28.96
C GLY A 25 -25.65 -60.83 -29.32
N GLY A 26 -24.66 -61.72 -29.51
CA GLY A 26 -23.27 -61.37 -29.89
C GLY A 26 -23.03 -61.18 -31.38
N GLY A 27 -21.80 -60.76 -31.72
CA GLY A 27 -21.28 -60.72 -33.10
C GLY A 27 -20.09 -59.76 -33.24
N ALA A 28 -18.89 -60.32 -33.41
CA ALA A 28 -17.66 -59.59 -33.69
C ALA A 28 -17.47 -59.38 -35.19
N GLU A 29 -16.93 -58.22 -35.63
CA GLU A 29 -15.99 -58.17 -36.76
C GLU A 29 -15.27 -56.81 -36.94
N ALA A 30 -13.98 -56.93 -37.26
CA ALA A 30 -13.14 -56.07 -38.11
C ALA A 30 -12.70 -54.66 -37.65
N MET A 31 -11.59 -54.67 -36.92
CA MET A 31 -10.31 -54.01 -37.24
C MET A 31 -10.28 -52.96 -38.38
N TYR A 32 -10.20 -51.68 -38.01
CA TYR A 32 -9.59 -50.62 -38.83
C TYR A 32 -8.68 -49.75 -37.95
N LYS A 33 -7.37 -49.82 -38.18
CA LYS A 33 -6.37 -48.89 -37.63
C LYS A 33 -6.10 -47.78 -38.65
N PRO A 34 -6.00 -46.53 -38.19
CA PRO A 34 -4.95 -45.65 -38.65
C PRO A 34 -4.03 -45.20 -37.49
N GLU A 35 -2.76 -45.07 -37.85
CA GLU A 35 -1.61 -44.63 -37.03
C GLU A 35 -1.64 -43.10 -36.71
N PRO A 36 -0.70 -42.57 -35.91
CA PRO A 36 -0.99 -41.62 -34.84
C PRO A 36 -1.04 -40.16 -35.31
N ALA A 37 -2.06 -39.43 -34.86
CA ALA A 37 -2.03 -37.97 -34.90
C ALA A 37 -1.05 -37.45 -33.83
N ILE A 38 0.07 -36.95 -34.34
CA ILE A 38 1.03 -35.99 -33.78
C ILE A 38 0.57 -35.36 -32.45
N LYS A 39 1.39 -35.53 -31.41
CA LYS A 39 1.32 -34.80 -30.13
C LYS A 39 1.30 -33.29 -30.41
N ALA A 40 0.11 -32.69 -30.39
CA ALA A 40 -0.02 -31.26 -30.18
C ALA A 40 0.38 -30.98 -28.74
N GLY A 41 1.38 -30.12 -28.59
CA GLY A 41 2.04 -29.80 -27.34
C GLY A 41 1.07 -29.40 -26.23
N LEU A 42 1.52 -29.72 -25.02
CA LEU A 42 1.05 -29.22 -23.74
C LEU A 42 0.84 -27.68 -23.80
N ILE A 43 -0.36 -27.24 -24.17
CA ILE A 43 -0.82 -25.90 -23.81
C ILE A 43 -1.34 -26.05 -22.39
N PRO A 44 -0.72 -25.43 -21.37
CA PRO A 44 -1.26 -25.46 -20.03
C PRO A 44 -2.65 -24.82 -20.09
N LYS A 45 -3.70 -25.61 -19.83
CA LYS A 45 -5.05 -25.09 -19.60
C LYS A 45 -4.99 -24.21 -18.37
N ILE A 46 -4.87 -22.90 -18.55
CA ILE A 46 -4.97 -21.93 -17.47
C ILE A 46 -6.42 -21.98 -16.98
N LYS A 47 -6.66 -22.70 -15.88
CA LYS A 47 -7.86 -22.58 -15.07
C LYS A 47 -7.86 -21.19 -14.40
N LEU A 48 -8.16 -20.12 -15.13
CA LEU A 48 -8.87 -19.03 -14.47
C LEU A 48 -10.25 -19.62 -14.17
N GLY A 49 -10.62 -19.67 -12.89
CA GLY A 49 -11.87 -20.26 -12.40
C GLY A 49 -13.16 -19.54 -12.86
N PHE A 50 -13.27 -19.17 -14.14
CA PHE A 50 -14.40 -18.47 -14.75
C PHE A 50 -15.51 -19.42 -15.21
N HIS A 51 -15.84 -20.46 -14.44
CA HIS A 51 -16.96 -21.37 -14.80
C HIS A 51 -18.08 -21.43 -13.76
N GLN A 52 -18.20 -20.41 -12.93
CA GLN A 52 -19.47 -20.09 -12.28
C GLN A 52 -19.82 -18.64 -12.60
N TYR A 53 -21.02 -18.43 -13.18
CA TYR A 53 -21.63 -17.12 -13.22
C TYR A 53 -21.71 -16.62 -11.78
N LEU A 54 -20.96 -15.56 -11.46
CA LEU A 54 -21.08 -14.89 -10.18
C LEU A 54 -22.45 -14.21 -10.15
N PRO A 55 -23.33 -14.54 -9.19
CA PRO A 55 -24.60 -13.85 -9.09
C PRO A 55 -24.33 -12.37 -8.84
N ILE A 56 -25.01 -11.48 -9.59
CA ILE A 56 -24.82 -10.02 -9.53
C ILE A 56 -24.89 -9.49 -8.10
N ASN A 57 -25.74 -10.12 -7.26
CA ASN A 57 -25.88 -9.78 -5.86
C ASN A 57 -24.59 -9.94 -5.05
N GLU A 58 -23.80 -11.00 -5.28
CA GLU A 58 -22.51 -11.21 -4.61
C GLU A 58 -21.47 -10.19 -5.06
N VAL A 59 -21.50 -9.81 -6.35
CA VAL A 59 -20.61 -8.76 -6.88
C VAL A 59 -20.92 -7.41 -6.24
N ILE A 60 -22.21 -7.06 -6.13
CA ILE A 60 -22.66 -5.80 -5.49
C ILE A 60 -22.31 -5.79 -4.00
N GLU A 61 -22.52 -6.91 -3.29
CA GLU A 61 -22.17 -7.04 -1.87
C GLU A 61 -20.67 -6.83 -1.65
N GLU A 62 -19.83 -7.46 -2.48
CA GLU A 62 -18.38 -7.37 -2.35
C GLU A 62 -17.87 -5.98 -2.76
N LEU A 63 -18.41 -5.39 -3.83
CA LEU A 63 -18.10 -4.00 -4.21
C LEU A 63 -18.45 -3.02 -3.10
N THR A 64 -19.62 -3.19 -2.47
CA THR A 64 -20.07 -2.36 -1.35
C THR A 64 -19.15 -2.52 -0.14
N SER A 65 -18.76 -3.76 0.17
CA SER A 65 -17.87 -4.06 1.29
C SER A 65 -16.48 -3.47 1.08
N LEU A 66 -15.92 -3.61 -0.12
CA LEU A 66 -14.64 -3.01 -0.49
C LEU A 66 -14.71 -1.49 -0.47
N GLY A 67 -15.79 -0.90 -1.00
CA GLY A 67 -16.03 0.55 -0.98
C GLY A 67 -16.10 1.14 0.43
N LYS A 68 -16.73 0.43 1.38
CA LYS A 68 -16.78 0.82 2.81
C LYS A 68 -15.41 0.86 3.49
N ILE A 69 -14.41 0.17 2.94
CA ILE A 69 -13.02 0.17 3.44
C ILE A 69 -12.18 1.18 2.65
N ALA A 70 -12.13 1.04 1.33
CA ALA A 70 -11.27 1.83 0.45
C ALA A 70 -11.69 3.31 0.39
N GLY A 71 -12.98 3.63 0.43
CA GLY A 71 -13.50 5.00 0.39
C GLY A 71 -13.01 5.86 1.56
N PRO A 72 -13.22 5.46 2.81
CA PRO A 72 -12.65 6.18 3.96
C PRO A 72 -11.12 6.26 3.93
N ILE A 73 -10.42 5.21 3.47
CA ILE A 73 -8.96 5.22 3.31
C ILE A 73 -8.51 6.26 2.26
N LEU A 74 -9.28 6.42 1.18
CA LEU A 74 -9.04 7.46 0.18
C LEU A 74 -9.10 8.86 0.81
N ILE A 75 -10.16 9.14 1.56
CA ILE A 75 -10.32 10.42 2.26
C ILE A 75 -9.17 10.65 3.23
N ILE A 76 -8.82 9.64 4.05
CA ILE A 76 -7.68 9.73 4.98
C ILE A 76 -6.38 10.04 4.23
N SER A 77 -6.13 9.35 3.12
CA SER A 77 -4.90 9.52 2.34
C SER A 77 -4.80 10.91 1.72
N LEU A 78 -5.92 11.46 1.22
CA LEU A 78 -6.00 12.84 0.74
C LEU A 78 -5.71 13.84 1.86
N LEU A 79 -6.34 13.69 3.04
CA LEU A 79 -6.10 14.56 4.21
C LEU A 79 -4.64 14.54 4.65
N LEU A 80 -4.02 13.36 4.67
CA LEU A 80 -2.61 13.21 5.02
C LEU A 80 -1.68 13.83 3.97
N HIS A 81 -2.06 13.79 2.69
CA HIS A 81 -1.30 14.43 1.62
C HIS A 81 -1.41 15.96 1.68
N SER A 82 -2.57 16.50 2.06
CA SER A 82 -2.78 17.94 2.26
C SER A 82 -1.84 18.57 3.29
N LYS A 83 -1.42 17.80 4.32
CA LYS A 83 -0.40 18.25 5.29
C LYS A 83 0.86 18.74 4.58
N SER A 84 1.39 17.95 3.65
CA SER A 84 2.63 18.27 2.93
C SER A 84 2.45 19.50 2.04
N ILE A 85 1.30 19.63 1.36
CA ILE A 85 0.98 20.80 0.52
C ILE A 85 1.01 22.08 1.37
N ILE A 86 0.35 22.08 2.53
CA ILE A 86 0.32 23.24 3.42
C ILE A 86 1.74 23.59 3.90
N SER A 87 2.52 22.60 4.35
CA SER A 87 3.91 22.86 4.78
C SER A 87 4.78 23.44 3.65
N MET A 88 4.62 22.96 2.42
CA MET A 88 5.33 23.49 1.26
C MET A 88 4.92 24.93 0.92
N LEU A 89 3.66 25.30 1.10
CA LEU A 89 3.22 26.69 0.93
C LEU A 89 3.91 27.64 1.92
N PHE A 90 4.07 27.23 3.18
CA PHE A 90 4.79 28.04 4.18
C PHE A 90 6.30 28.12 3.89
N LEU A 91 6.91 27.05 3.37
CA LEU A 91 8.31 27.12 2.92
C LEU A 91 8.47 28.07 1.74
N GLY A 92 7.58 28.00 0.75
CA GLY A 92 7.58 28.91 -0.40
C GLY A 92 7.32 30.37 0.01
N TYR A 93 6.53 30.60 1.06
CA TYR A 93 6.35 31.93 1.64
C TYR A 93 7.64 32.49 2.28
N LEU A 94 8.50 31.64 2.84
CA LEU A 94 9.75 32.06 3.48
C LEU A 94 10.82 32.45 2.45
N GLY A 95 10.89 31.73 1.33
CA GLY A 95 11.83 32.03 0.24
C GLY A 95 12.21 30.79 -0.58
N ASP A 96 12.91 31.03 -1.69
CA ASP A 96 13.32 29.98 -2.63
C ASP A 96 14.36 29.03 -2.02
N ILE A 97 15.29 29.55 -1.19
CA ILE A 97 16.31 28.76 -0.51
C ILE A 97 15.64 27.86 0.56
N GLU A 98 14.66 28.39 1.28
CA GLU A 98 13.87 27.69 2.28
C GLU A 98 13.04 26.56 1.67
N LEU A 99 12.41 26.83 0.54
CA LEU A 99 11.67 25.84 -0.24
C LEU A 99 12.59 24.73 -0.76
N ALA A 100 13.75 25.08 -1.32
CA ALA A 100 14.73 24.12 -1.81
C ALA A 100 15.30 23.26 -0.68
N GLY A 101 15.73 23.88 0.43
CA GLY A 101 16.27 23.20 1.60
C GLY A 101 15.24 22.28 2.28
N GLY A 102 14.00 22.75 2.45
CA GLY A 102 12.92 21.93 2.99
C GLY A 102 12.56 20.75 2.08
N SER A 103 12.55 20.96 0.76
CA SER A 103 12.35 19.87 -0.21
C SER A 103 13.46 18.83 -0.15
N LEU A 104 14.72 19.28 -0.06
CA LEU A 104 15.88 18.39 0.07
C LEU A 104 15.83 17.59 1.38
N ALA A 105 15.46 18.22 2.49
CA ALA A 105 15.24 17.56 3.77
C ALA A 105 14.13 16.51 3.70
N LEU A 106 13.01 16.82 3.05
CA LEU A 106 11.90 15.90 2.89
C LEU A 106 12.28 14.70 2.00
N GLY A 107 12.99 14.93 0.89
CA GLY A 107 13.53 13.87 0.03
C GLY A 107 14.48 12.95 0.80
N PHE A 108 15.42 13.52 1.55
CA PHE A 108 16.33 12.77 2.42
C PHE A 108 15.55 11.94 3.46
N ALA A 109 14.57 12.54 4.13
CA ALA A 109 13.72 11.86 5.11
C ALA A 109 12.86 10.75 4.49
N ASN A 110 12.34 10.94 3.27
CA ASN A 110 11.58 9.94 2.53
C ASN A 110 12.43 8.71 2.21
N ILE A 111 13.67 8.92 1.73
CA ILE A 111 14.61 7.83 1.40
C ILE A 111 15.03 7.08 2.66
N THR A 112 15.41 7.81 3.70
CA THR A 112 16.16 7.25 4.82
C THR A 112 15.30 6.87 6.03
N GLY A 113 14.07 7.38 6.14
CA GLY A 113 13.22 7.19 7.30
C GLY A 113 11.79 6.79 6.97
N TYR A 114 11.04 7.68 6.30
CA TYR A 114 9.58 7.50 6.14
C TYR A 114 9.20 6.28 5.30
N SER A 115 9.95 5.97 4.23
CA SER A 115 9.72 4.75 3.44
C SER A 115 9.97 3.48 4.26
N ILE A 116 11.05 3.45 5.04
CA ILE A 116 11.41 2.35 5.93
C ILE A 116 10.32 2.13 6.98
N PHE A 117 9.88 3.18 7.66
CA PHE A 117 8.80 3.10 8.66
C PHE A 117 7.50 2.58 8.08
N LYS A 118 7.09 3.16 6.95
CA LYS A 118 5.86 2.75 6.26
C LYS A 118 5.91 1.27 5.89
N GLY A 119 7.05 0.81 5.35
CA GLY A 119 7.19 -0.56 4.88
C GLY A 119 7.39 -1.59 6.00
N LEU A 120 8.16 -1.29 7.05
CA LEU A 120 8.27 -2.14 8.24
C LEU A 120 6.90 -2.33 8.92
N ALA A 121 6.14 -1.23 9.07
CA ALA A 121 4.80 -1.28 9.64
C ALA A 121 3.85 -2.13 8.79
N LYS A 122 3.92 -2.00 7.45
CA LYS A 122 3.06 -2.75 6.51
C LYS A 122 3.17 -4.27 6.69
N GLY A 123 4.29 -4.78 7.22
CA GLY A 123 4.46 -6.20 7.55
C GLY A 123 3.43 -6.76 8.53
N MET A 124 2.88 -5.93 9.42
CA MET A 124 1.87 -6.37 10.40
C MET A 124 0.48 -6.59 9.80
N GLU A 125 0.21 -5.99 8.64
CA GLU A 125 -1.12 -5.93 8.02
C GLU A 125 -1.71 -7.31 7.68
N PRO A 126 -0.98 -8.23 7.00
CA PRO A 126 -1.43 -9.61 6.80
C PRO A 126 -1.76 -10.32 8.11
N ILE A 127 -0.90 -10.20 9.13
CA ILE A 127 -1.09 -10.89 10.41
C ILE A 127 -2.37 -10.38 11.08
N CYS A 128 -2.53 -9.06 11.17
CA CYS A 128 -3.67 -8.45 11.85
C CYS A 128 -4.99 -8.71 11.11
N SER A 129 -5.00 -8.60 9.78
CA SER A 129 -6.20 -8.85 8.97
C SER A 129 -6.63 -10.32 9.01
N GLN A 130 -5.70 -11.27 8.85
CA GLN A 130 -6.02 -12.69 8.94
C GLN A 130 -6.42 -13.10 10.37
N ALA A 131 -5.75 -12.58 11.40
CA ALA A 131 -6.13 -12.82 12.79
C ALA A 131 -7.51 -12.24 13.11
N TYR A 132 -7.88 -11.09 12.55
CA TYR A 132 -9.22 -10.53 12.68
C TYR A 132 -10.29 -11.43 12.03
N GLY A 133 -10.02 -11.95 10.82
CA GLY A 133 -10.89 -12.93 10.17
C GLY A 133 -11.06 -14.21 10.98
N ALA A 134 -9.97 -14.69 11.58
CA ALA A 134 -9.93 -15.89 12.43
C ALA A 134 -10.42 -15.64 13.88
N ARG A 135 -10.82 -14.40 14.21
CA ARG A 135 -11.26 -13.96 15.54
C ARG A 135 -10.23 -14.16 16.66
N ARG A 136 -8.94 -14.04 16.35
CA ARG A 136 -7.81 -14.16 17.29
C ARG A 136 -7.29 -12.79 17.71
N TRP A 137 -8.02 -12.17 18.63
CA TRP A 137 -7.79 -10.78 19.05
C TRP A 137 -6.44 -10.55 19.73
N SER A 138 -5.98 -11.54 20.49
CA SER A 138 -4.66 -11.64 21.13
C SER A 138 -3.53 -11.33 20.14
N VAL A 139 -3.51 -12.07 19.03
CA VAL A 139 -2.50 -11.95 17.97
C VAL A 139 -2.45 -10.54 17.39
N ILE A 140 -3.61 -9.89 17.19
CA ILE A 140 -3.67 -8.51 16.68
C ILE A 140 -2.99 -7.53 17.65
N THR A 141 -3.32 -7.64 18.94
CA THR A 141 -2.77 -6.74 19.98
C THR A 141 -1.27 -6.91 20.16
N GLN A 142 -0.78 -8.15 20.20
CA GLN A 142 0.65 -8.42 20.33
C GLN A 142 1.43 -8.01 19.09
N THR A 143 0.91 -8.29 17.88
CA THR A 143 1.57 -7.88 16.64
C THR A 143 1.70 -6.36 16.57
N TYR A 144 0.66 -5.62 16.98
CA TYR A 144 0.73 -4.16 17.08
C TYR A 144 1.85 -3.71 18.04
N GLN A 145 1.88 -4.24 19.26
CA GLN A 145 2.92 -3.88 20.24
C GLN A 145 4.33 -4.20 19.71
N LYS A 146 4.53 -5.38 19.10
CA LYS A 146 5.82 -5.80 18.52
C LYS A 146 6.25 -4.86 17.40
N THR A 147 5.30 -4.41 16.57
CA THR A 147 5.56 -3.47 15.49
C THR A 147 5.91 -2.07 16.01
N VAL A 148 5.27 -1.60 17.09
CA VAL A 148 5.65 -0.35 17.75
C VAL A 148 7.08 -0.43 18.27
N VAL A 149 7.45 -1.51 18.98
CA VAL A 149 8.83 -1.73 19.45
C VAL A 149 9.82 -1.79 18.28
N LEU A 150 9.49 -2.50 17.21
CA LEU A 150 10.30 -2.57 15.99
C LEU A 150 10.60 -1.18 15.41
N LEU A 151 9.59 -0.31 15.32
CA LEU A 151 9.77 1.05 14.77
C LEU A 151 10.50 1.99 15.73
N VAL A 152 10.30 1.83 17.05
CA VAL A 152 11.10 2.56 18.05
C VAL A 152 12.58 2.19 17.92
N ILE A 153 12.90 0.91 17.77
CA ILE A 153 14.29 0.46 17.53
C ILE A 153 14.81 1.02 16.20
N ALA A 154 14.02 0.97 15.13
CA ALA A 154 14.38 1.54 13.82
C ALA A 154 14.59 3.06 13.87
N THR A 155 14.01 3.76 14.85
CA THR A 155 14.22 5.20 15.03
C THR A 155 15.68 5.53 15.34
N ILE A 156 16.40 4.65 16.06
CA ILE A 156 17.78 4.90 16.51
C ILE A 156 18.75 5.11 15.34
N PRO A 157 18.91 4.18 14.37
CA PRO A 157 19.80 4.41 13.23
C PRO A 157 19.35 5.58 12.35
N ILE A 158 18.04 5.79 12.19
CA ILE A 158 17.51 6.89 11.37
C ILE A 158 17.81 8.25 12.02
N LEU A 159 17.66 8.35 13.34
CA LEU A 159 18.02 9.53 14.12
C LEU A 159 19.51 9.88 13.95
N LEU A 160 20.40 8.89 14.12
CA LEU A 160 21.83 9.09 13.94
C LEU A 160 22.18 9.57 12.53
N LEU A 161 21.48 9.04 11.52
CA LEU A 161 21.65 9.44 10.12
C LEU A 161 21.17 10.87 9.88
N TRP A 162 19.99 11.25 10.39
CA TRP A 162 19.41 12.58 10.23
C TRP A 162 20.24 13.67 10.93
N LEU A 163 20.78 13.38 12.11
CA LEU A 163 21.70 14.29 12.83
C LEU A 163 23.03 14.52 12.09
N ASN A 164 23.39 13.65 11.15
CA ASN A 164 24.59 13.80 10.32
C ASN A 164 24.27 14.19 8.87
N MET A 165 23.03 14.57 8.56
CA MET A 165 22.58 14.91 7.19
C MET A 165 23.47 15.98 6.55
N GLU A 166 23.79 17.06 7.26
CA GLU A 166 24.61 18.16 6.74
C GLU A 166 25.98 17.68 6.25
N LYS A 167 26.69 16.90 7.08
CA LYS A 167 28.00 16.34 6.72
C LYS A 167 27.92 15.43 5.51
N ILE A 168 26.87 14.61 5.43
CA ILE A 168 26.65 13.68 4.33
C ILE A 168 26.39 14.45 3.03
N LEU A 169 25.52 15.46 3.05
CA LEU A 169 25.19 16.23 1.86
C LEU A 169 26.35 17.10 1.37
N LEU A 170 27.11 17.73 2.28
CA LEU A 170 28.32 18.45 1.92
C LEU A 170 29.39 17.52 1.33
N TRP A 171 29.50 16.30 1.86
CA TRP A 171 30.37 15.27 1.28
C TRP A 171 29.92 14.85 -0.14
N LEU A 172 28.61 14.83 -0.38
CA LEU A 172 28.02 14.65 -1.71
C LEU A 172 28.05 15.93 -2.58
N SER A 173 28.81 16.95 -2.16
CA SER A 173 29.01 18.21 -2.90
C SER A 173 27.72 18.99 -3.16
N GLN A 174 26.75 18.93 -2.25
CA GLN A 174 25.56 19.80 -2.29
C GLN A 174 25.91 21.24 -1.89
N ASP A 175 25.10 22.19 -2.35
CA ASP A 175 25.24 23.61 -1.99
C ASP A 175 25.14 23.81 -0.47
N ALA A 176 26.06 24.60 0.09
CA ALA A 176 26.17 24.77 1.54
C ALA A 176 24.98 25.52 2.15
N ASN A 177 24.39 26.48 1.43
CA ASN A 177 23.26 27.25 1.93
C ASN A 177 21.99 26.39 1.96
N ILE A 178 21.69 25.68 0.87
CA ILE A 178 20.55 24.75 0.80
C ILE A 178 20.71 23.64 1.85
N THR A 179 21.94 23.10 1.98
CA THR A 179 22.25 22.02 2.93
C THR A 179 22.08 22.46 4.38
N SER A 180 22.50 23.69 4.74
CA SER A 180 22.30 24.25 6.08
C SER A 180 20.82 24.35 6.43
N VAL A 181 20.00 24.85 5.50
CA VAL A 181 18.54 24.94 5.70
C VAL A 181 17.90 23.55 5.83
N ALA A 182 18.31 22.60 4.99
CA ALA A 182 17.83 21.23 5.05
C ALA A 182 18.16 20.55 6.39
N SER A 183 19.37 20.79 6.91
CA SER A 183 19.84 20.32 8.22
C SER A 183 18.96 20.85 9.37
N VAL A 184 18.58 22.13 9.33
CA VAL A 184 17.63 22.70 10.28
C VAL A 184 16.27 22.02 10.17
N TYR A 185 15.70 21.92 8.96
CA TYR A 185 14.39 21.29 8.77
C TYR A 185 14.34 19.85 9.31
N ILE A 186 15.34 19.03 8.98
CA ILE A 186 15.35 17.61 9.39
C ILE A 186 15.56 17.44 10.90
N THR A 187 16.38 18.30 11.52
CA THR A 187 16.63 18.27 12.97
C THR A 187 15.37 18.63 13.74
N TYR A 188 14.59 19.61 13.26
CA TYR A 188 13.30 19.95 13.86
C TYR A 188 12.16 18.99 13.47
N SER A 189 12.41 18.07 12.54
CA SER A 189 11.49 16.97 12.19
C SER A 189 11.66 15.73 13.08
N LEU A 190 12.64 15.70 13.99
CA LEU A 190 12.85 14.56 14.89
C LEU A 190 11.62 14.17 15.72
N PRO A 191 10.83 15.11 16.29
CA PRO A 191 9.60 14.74 16.99
C PRO A 191 8.56 14.06 16.08
N ASP A 192 8.52 14.41 14.79
CA ASP A 192 7.68 13.73 13.80
C ASP A 192 8.12 12.27 13.65
N LEU A 193 9.42 12.02 13.54
CA LEU A 193 9.98 10.66 13.42
C LEU A 193 9.52 9.76 14.58
N PHE A 194 9.66 10.21 15.83
CA PHE A 194 9.17 9.45 16.99
C PHE A 194 7.66 9.24 16.97
N ALA A 195 6.89 10.28 16.59
CA ALA A 195 5.44 10.17 16.49
C ALA A 195 4.99 9.19 15.39
N GLN A 196 5.75 9.07 14.29
CA GLN A 196 5.47 8.12 13.22
C GLN A 196 5.66 6.66 13.65
N ALA A 197 6.59 6.38 14.59
CA ALA A 197 6.84 5.03 15.10
C ALA A 197 5.59 4.42 15.76
N HIS A 198 4.76 5.25 16.38
CA HIS A 198 3.46 4.83 16.90
C HIS A 198 2.33 4.98 15.86
N LEU A 199 2.35 6.05 15.05
CA LEU A 199 1.25 6.37 14.13
C LEU A 199 1.07 5.30 13.03
N HIS A 200 2.15 4.76 12.48
CA HIS A 200 2.03 3.74 11.44
C HIS A 200 1.33 2.46 11.95
N PRO A 201 1.77 1.83 13.05
CA PRO A 201 1.11 0.64 13.59
C PRO A 201 -0.33 0.90 14.03
N VAL A 202 -0.62 2.03 14.69
CA VAL A 202 -1.98 2.27 15.24
C VAL A 202 -3.01 2.43 14.12
N ARG A 203 -2.62 3.05 12.99
CA ARG A 203 -3.49 3.15 11.81
C ARG A 203 -3.77 1.77 11.22
N ILE A 204 -2.78 0.90 11.13
CA ILE A 204 -2.98 -0.47 10.63
C ILE A 204 -3.84 -1.27 11.62
N PHE A 205 -3.58 -1.16 12.93
CA PHE A 205 -4.36 -1.83 13.98
C PHE A 205 -5.85 -1.48 13.95
N LEU A 206 -6.20 -0.20 13.78
CA LEU A 206 -7.59 0.24 13.67
C LEU A 206 -8.24 -0.17 12.35
N ARG A 207 -7.53 -0.01 11.22
CA ARG A 207 -8.02 -0.48 9.91
C ARG A 207 -8.23 -1.99 9.88
N ALA A 208 -7.38 -2.73 10.59
CA ALA A 208 -7.49 -4.19 10.71
C ALA A 208 -8.86 -4.63 11.23
N GLN A 209 -9.47 -3.78 12.06
CA GLN A 209 -10.77 -3.99 12.71
C GLN A 209 -11.94 -3.32 11.96
N ASN A 210 -11.72 -2.85 10.73
CA ASN A 210 -12.67 -2.00 9.97
C ASN A 210 -13.04 -0.68 10.67
N LEU A 211 -12.18 -0.16 11.57
CA LEU A 211 -12.41 1.10 12.28
C LEU A 211 -11.74 2.28 11.53
N THR A 212 -12.34 2.69 10.41
CA THR A 212 -11.82 3.77 9.56
C THR A 212 -12.32 5.15 9.96
N ALA A 213 -13.55 5.27 10.47
CA ALA A 213 -14.12 6.54 10.93
C ALA A 213 -13.23 7.35 11.92
N PRO A 214 -12.68 6.76 13.00
CA PRO A 214 -11.82 7.51 13.93
C PRO A 214 -10.55 8.04 13.24
N LEU A 215 -10.00 7.29 12.27
CA LEU A 215 -8.85 7.72 11.48
C LEU A 215 -9.19 8.93 10.62
N THR A 216 -10.35 8.93 9.96
CA THR A 216 -10.79 10.06 9.13
C THR A 216 -11.03 11.32 9.95
N VAL A 217 -11.75 11.19 11.07
CA VAL A 217 -12.09 12.34 11.94
C VAL A 217 -10.81 12.95 12.53
N THR A 218 -9.92 12.13 13.07
CA THR A 218 -8.67 12.63 13.67
C THR A 218 -7.73 13.23 12.62
N ALA A 219 -7.66 12.66 11.41
CA ALA A 219 -6.88 13.24 10.30
C ALA A 219 -7.43 14.60 9.87
N LEU A 220 -8.75 14.74 9.81
CA LEU A 220 -9.40 16.01 9.48
C LEU A 220 -9.11 17.07 10.54
N VAL A 221 -9.29 16.73 11.82
CA VAL A 221 -9.01 17.65 12.94
C VAL A 221 -7.54 18.05 12.95
N ALA A 222 -6.61 17.10 12.80
CA ALA A 222 -5.18 17.39 12.74
C ALA A 222 -4.84 18.36 11.58
N LEU A 223 -5.43 18.15 10.40
CA LEU A 223 -5.22 19.02 9.23
C LEU A 223 -5.79 20.43 9.46
N VAL A 224 -6.98 20.55 10.04
CA VAL A 224 -7.59 21.84 10.38
C VAL A 224 -6.73 22.61 11.38
N LEU A 225 -6.13 21.91 12.35
CA LEU A 225 -5.19 22.51 13.31
C LEU A 225 -3.82 22.81 12.68
N HIS A 226 -3.40 22.11 11.62
CA HIS A 226 -2.09 22.28 10.99
C HIS A 226 -1.90 23.70 10.44
N LEU A 227 -2.93 24.26 9.79
CA LEU A 227 -2.86 25.62 9.22
C LEU A 227 -2.60 26.72 10.28
N PRO A 228 -3.40 26.86 11.36
CA PRO A 228 -3.14 27.85 12.40
C PRO A 228 -1.84 27.57 13.17
N ILE A 229 -1.44 26.30 13.33
CA ILE A 229 -0.15 25.96 13.95
C ILE A 229 1.01 26.45 13.07
N ASN A 230 0.97 26.24 11.75
CA ASN A 230 1.99 26.79 10.84
C ASN A 230 2.01 28.32 10.92
N TYR A 231 0.85 28.98 10.84
CA TYR A 231 0.78 30.43 10.97
C TYR A 231 1.42 30.92 12.27
N PHE A 232 1.09 30.28 13.39
CA PHE A 232 1.61 30.65 14.70
C PHE A 232 3.13 30.44 14.81
N LEU A 233 3.64 29.27 14.42
CA LEU A 233 5.07 28.95 14.54
C LEU A 233 5.94 29.72 13.54
N VAL A 234 5.46 29.86 12.29
CA VAL A 234 6.25 30.44 11.19
C VAL A 234 6.14 31.96 11.16
N ILE A 235 4.93 32.51 11.24
CA ILE A 235 4.69 33.96 11.06
C ILE A 235 4.72 34.69 12.40
N TYR A 236 3.99 34.21 13.40
CA TYR A 236 3.90 34.91 14.68
C TYR A 236 5.16 34.75 15.53
N LEU A 237 5.65 33.52 15.72
CA LEU A 237 6.89 33.25 16.45
C LEU A 237 8.17 33.40 15.61
N LYS A 238 8.04 33.57 14.29
CA LYS A 238 9.16 33.79 13.36
C LYS A 238 10.24 32.69 13.42
N LEU A 239 9.84 31.43 13.61
CA LEU A 239 10.77 30.30 13.67
C LEU A 239 11.28 29.82 12.29
N GLY A 240 10.87 30.48 11.20
CA GLY A 240 11.28 30.15 9.84
C GLY A 240 11.05 28.67 9.50
N VAL A 241 12.05 28.04 8.89
CA VAL A 241 12.02 26.64 8.43
C VAL A 241 11.83 25.64 9.58
N ALA A 242 12.41 25.92 10.76
CA ALA A 242 12.19 25.11 11.95
C ALA A 242 10.72 25.12 12.38
N GLY A 243 10.04 26.27 12.23
CA GLY A 243 8.61 26.41 12.49
C GLY A 243 7.75 25.50 11.60
N VAL A 244 8.09 25.37 10.32
CA VAL A 244 7.37 24.48 9.39
C VAL A 244 7.55 23.01 9.78
N ALA A 245 8.79 22.60 10.08
CA ALA A 245 9.11 21.24 10.51
C ALA A 245 8.38 20.87 11.81
N LEU A 246 8.38 21.77 12.80
CA LEU A 246 7.65 21.58 14.06
C LEU A 246 6.13 21.54 13.86
N ALA A 247 5.58 22.37 12.99
CA ALA A 247 4.15 22.32 12.66
C ALA A 247 3.76 20.95 12.07
N ALA A 248 4.60 20.43 11.16
CA ALA A 248 4.42 19.09 10.61
C ALA A 248 4.49 18.00 11.69
N ALA A 249 5.43 18.10 12.63
CA ALA A 249 5.50 17.20 13.77
C ALA A 249 4.24 17.26 14.64
N TRP A 250 3.76 18.47 14.95
CA TRP A 250 2.53 18.68 15.73
C TRP A 250 1.30 18.08 15.06
N ASN A 251 1.16 18.16 13.73
CA ASN A 251 0.07 17.50 13.03
C ASN A 251 0.09 15.98 13.28
N THR A 252 1.26 15.35 13.21
CA THR A 252 1.42 13.91 13.46
C THR A 252 1.16 13.56 14.93
N VAL A 253 1.60 14.40 15.87
CA VAL A 253 1.32 14.25 17.31
C VAL A 253 -0.18 14.39 17.60
N ASN A 254 -0.85 15.40 17.06
CA ASN A 254 -2.30 15.61 17.20
C ASN A 254 -3.09 14.40 16.69
N LEU A 255 -2.68 13.85 15.54
CA LEU A 255 -3.27 12.64 14.99
C LEU A 255 -3.10 11.44 15.95
N ASN A 256 -1.89 11.24 16.48
CA ASN A 256 -1.63 10.19 17.46
C ASN A 256 -2.47 10.35 18.74
N ILE A 257 -2.50 11.55 19.32
CA ILE A 257 -3.26 11.85 20.53
C ILE A 257 -4.75 11.57 20.29
N GLY A 258 -5.31 12.02 19.16
CA GLY A 258 -6.70 11.75 18.80
C GLY A 258 -7.02 10.26 18.71
N LEU A 259 -6.12 9.46 18.10
CA LEU A 259 -6.29 8.02 18.00
C LEU A 259 -6.13 7.29 19.33
N LEU A 260 -5.19 7.73 20.18
CA LEU A 260 -5.04 7.22 21.54
C LEU A 260 -6.25 7.55 22.41
N CYS A 261 -6.80 8.76 22.31
CA CYS A 261 -8.04 9.15 22.98
C CYS A 261 -9.21 8.27 22.52
N TYR A 262 -9.37 8.06 21.21
CA TYR A 262 -10.36 7.12 20.69
C TYR A 262 -10.16 5.71 21.23
N LEU A 263 -8.92 5.20 21.21
CA LEU A 263 -8.57 3.89 21.73
C LEU A 263 -8.79 3.79 23.25
N ALA A 264 -8.68 4.86 24.02
CA ALA A 264 -8.97 4.84 25.46
C ALA A 264 -10.48 4.81 25.72
N LEU A 265 -11.25 5.65 25.02
CA LEU A 265 -12.68 5.87 25.24
C LEU A 265 -13.60 4.85 24.55
N SER A 266 -13.17 4.27 23.43
CA SER A 266 -14.01 3.37 22.63
C SER A 266 -14.32 2.07 23.36
N LYS A 267 -15.59 1.67 23.41
CA LYS A 267 -15.98 0.36 23.97
C LYS A 267 -15.82 -0.80 22.98
N THR A 268 -15.72 -0.50 21.68
CA THR A 268 -15.72 -1.49 20.60
C THR A 268 -14.32 -1.86 20.11
N ALA A 269 -13.37 -0.92 20.17
CA ALA A 269 -12.01 -1.17 19.71
C ALA A 269 -11.25 -2.10 20.65
N LEU A 270 -10.48 -3.03 20.06
CA LEU A 270 -9.50 -3.81 20.82
C LEU A 270 -8.52 -2.87 21.51
N LYS A 271 -8.21 -3.18 22.78
CA LYS A 271 -7.28 -2.39 23.59
C LYS A 271 -5.91 -3.06 23.54
N PRO A 272 -4.88 -2.42 22.98
CA PRO A 272 -3.58 -3.06 22.84
C PRO A 272 -2.92 -3.36 24.19
N TRP A 273 -3.19 -2.58 25.23
CA TRP A 273 -2.65 -2.77 26.59
C TRP A 273 -3.35 -3.85 27.43
N LYS A 274 -4.39 -4.53 26.93
CA LYS A 274 -5.04 -5.63 27.67
C LYS A 274 -4.28 -6.94 27.59
N THR A 275 -3.45 -7.11 26.56
CA THR A 275 -2.64 -8.30 26.38
C THR A 275 -1.23 -7.97 26.85
N PRO A 276 -0.72 -8.62 27.91
CA PRO A 276 0.65 -8.39 28.36
C PRO A 276 1.64 -8.83 27.28
N MET A 277 2.75 -8.10 27.21
CA MET A 277 3.88 -8.43 26.36
C MET A 277 5.06 -8.79 27.24
N SER A 278 5.64 -9.97 27.05
CA SER A 278 6.95 -10.28 27.61
C SER A 278 8.01 -9.54 26.79
N PHE A 279 8.45 -8.36 27.25
CA PHE A 279 9.50 -7.56 26.60
C PHE A 279 10.85 -8.29 26.52
N LEU A 280 11.03 -9.34 27.31
CA LEU A 280 12.25 -10.16 27.40
C LEU A 280 12.25 -11.36 26.44
N SER A 281 11.11 -11.65 25.80
CA SER A 281 10.96 -12.81 24.93
C SER A 281 11.19 -12.45 23.46
N PHE A 282 12.22 -13.05 22.85
CA PHE A 282 12.42 -13.02 21.39
C PHE A 282 11.47 -13.98 20.63
N ARG A 283 10.52 -14.63 21.32
CA ARG A 283 9.54 -15.54 20.69
C ARG A 283 8.48 -14.77 19.88
N GLY A 284 8.08 -15.33 18.75
CA GLY A 284 7.07 -14.74 17.86
C GLY A 284 7.44 -13.46 17.15
N TRP A 285 8.74 -13.14 17.03
CA TRP A 285 9.21 -12.06 16.16
C TRP A 285 9.41 -12.53 14.72
N GLN A 286 9.69 -13.81 14.52
CA GLN A 286 9.96 -14.38 13.20
C GLN A 286 8.82 -14.15 12.19
N PRO A 287 7.54 -14.41 12.50
CA PRO A 287 6.46 -14.18 11.54
C PRO A 287 6.33 -12.71 11.14
N LEU A 288 6.48 -11.79 12.10
CA LEU A 288 6.45 -10.36 11.85
C LEU A 288 7.63 -9.92 10.98
N LEU A 289 8.86 -10.27 11.33
CA LEU A 289 10.06 -9.88 10.60
C LEU A 289 10.11 -10.46 9.19
N ALA A 290 9.65 -11.71 9.00
CA ALA A 290 9.56 -12.36 7.70
C ALA A 290 8.61 -11.64 6.72
N LEU A 291 7.65 -10.84 7.24
CA LEU A 291 6.72 -10.04 6.47
C LEU A 291 7.12 -8.56 6.40
N ALA A 292 7.67 -8.01 7.49
CA ALA A 292 8.10 -6.62 7.60
C ALA A 292 9.32 -6.30 6.72
N VAL A 293 10.35 -7.15 6.71
CA VAL A 293 11.56 -6.88 5.91
C VAL A 293 11.27 -6.83 4.41
N PRO A 294 10.57 -7.81 3.80
CA PRO A 294 10.22 -7.71 2.39
C PRO A 294 9.25 -6.55 2.08
N SER A 295 8.35 -6.21 3.02
CA SER A 295 7.45 -5.06 2.87
C SER A 295 8.22 -3.73 2.91
N ALA A 296 9.23 -3.61 3.77
CA ALA A 296 10.16 -2.48 3.81
C ALA A 296 10.90 -2.35 2.49
N LEU A 297 11.54 -3.42 2.02
CA LEU A 297 12.23 -3.42 0.73
C LEU A 297 11.31 -3.04 -0.42
N SER A 298 10.11 -3.61 -0.48
CA SER A 298 9.13 -3.31 -1.53
C SER A 298 8.74 -1.83 -1.57
N VAL A 299 8.46 -1.21 -0.41
CA VAL A 299 8.11 0.21 -0.32
C VAL A 299 9.31 1.11 -0.62
N CYS A 300 10.49 0.79 -0.07
CA CYS A 300 11.72 1.56 -0.31
C CYS A 300 12.10 1.55 -1.80
N LEU A 301 12.11 0.39 -2.44
CA LEU A 301 12.44 0.25 -3.86
C LEU A 301 11.50 1.07 -4.76
N GLU A 302 10.21 1.11 -4.43
CA GLU A 302 9.24 1.92 -5.19
C GLU A 302 9.50 3.42 -5.02
N TRP A 303 9.79 3.87 -3.80
CA TRP A 303 10.01 5.30 -3.50
C TRP A 303 11.37 5.78 -4.02
N TRP A 304 12.43 5.01 -3.78
CA TRP A 304 13.79 5.34 -4.20
C TRP A 304 13.92 5.39 -5.72
N TRP A 305 13.11 4.64 -6.46
CA TRP A 305 13.12 4.69 -7.91
C TRP A 305 12.81 6.10 -8.44
N TYR A 306 11.86 6.82 -7.86
CA TYR A 306 11.55 8.20 -8.24
C TYR A 306 12.70 9.16 -7.93
N GLU A 307 13.40 8.97 -6.82
CA GLU A 307 14.57 9.78 -6.43
C GLU A 307 15.75 9.53 -7.39
N VAL A 308 15.95 8.28 -7.82
CA VAL A 308 16.93 7.95 -8.88
C VAL A 308 16.56 8.62 -10.19
N MET A 309 15.27 8.69 -10.54
CA MET A 309 14.84 9.41 -11.75
C MET A 309 15.08 10.92 -11.64
N VAL A 310 14.83 11.55 -10.48
CA VAL A 310 15.17 12.96 -10.23
C VAL A 310 16.66 13.19 -10.46
N LEU A 311 17.52 12.30 -9.94
CA LEU A 311 18.95 12.36 -10.16
C LEU A 311 19.30 12.29 -11.66
N PHE A 312 18.68 11.40 -12.42
CA PHE A 312 18.88 11.34 -13.88
C PHE A 312 18.36 12.57 -14.61
N CYS A 313 17.25 13.16 -14.19
CA CYS A 313 16.78 14.44 -14.75
C CYS A 313 17.82 15.56 -14.56
N GLY A 314 18.52 15.57 -13.42
CA GLY A 314 19.61 16.51 -13.15
C GLY A 314 20.88 16.29 -14.00
N LEU A 315 21.01 15.14 -14.66
CA LEU A 315 22.13 14.82 -15.57
C LEU A 315 21.79 15.06 -17.05
N LEU A 316 20.53 15.35 -17.37
CA LEU A 316 20.11 15.68 -18.73
C LEU A 316 20.50 17.11 -19.11
N SER A 317 20.54 17.38 -20.42
CA SER A 317 20.67 18.74 -20.93
C SER A 317 19.56 19.63 -20.38
N ASN A 318 19.92 20.79 -19.84
CA ASN A 318 19.02 21.72 -19.14
C ASN A 318 18.41 21.13 -17.85
N PRO A 319 19.22 20.94 -16.80
CA PRO A 319 18.81 20.28 -15.57
C PRO A 319 17.69 21.04 -14.83
N GLU A 320 17.68 22.37 -14.89
CA GLU A 320 16.67 23.20 -14.20
C GLU A 320 15.25 22.88 -14.68
N ALA A 321 15.00 22.92 -15.99
CA ALA A 321 13.69 22.63 -16.56
C ALA A 321 13.28 21.15 -16.37
N ASN A 322 14.23 20.21 -16.50
CA ASN A 322 13.96 18.79 -16.30
C ASN A 322 13.61 18.45 -14.84
N LEU A 323 14.35 19.02 -13.88
CA LEU A 323 14.09 18.83 -12.46
C LEU A 323 12.76 19.47 -12.05
N ALA A 324 12.47 20.68 -12.52
CA ALA A 324 11.19 21.34 -12.27
C ALA A 324 10.01 20.52 -12.83
N ALA A 325 10.13 20.03 -14.07
CA ALA A 325 9.11 19.19 -14.70
C ALA A 325 8.94 17.85 -13.96
N MET A 326 10.05 17.22 -13.54
CA MET A 326 10.02 15.99 -12.75
C MET A 326 9.32 16.22 -11.41
N GLY A 327 9.61 17.31 -10.72
CA GLY A 327 8.95 17.69 -9.46
C GLY A 327 7.43 17.81 -9.62
N ILE A 328 6.97 18.54 -10.65
CA ILE A 328 5.53 18.68 -10.96
C ILE A 328 4.89 17.30 -11.22
N LEU A 329 5.55 16.45 -12.02
CA LEU A 329 5.03 15.13 -12.37
C LEU A 329 5.04 14.16 -11.18
N ILE A 330 6.06 14.18 -10.31
CA ILE A 330 6.09 13.38 -9.08
C ILE A 330 4.94 13.78 -8.16
N GLN A 331 4.72 15.09 -7.95
CA GLN A 331 3.60 15.57 -7.13
C GLN A 331 2.25 15.15 -7.71
N THR A 332 2.10 15.23 -9.03
CA THR A 332 0.92 14.77 -9.75
C THR A 332 0.71 13.27 -9.62
N THR A 333 1.78 12.49 -9.79
CA THR A 333 1.79 11.02 -9.61
C THR A 333 1.40 10.66 -8.19
N GLY A 334 1.94 11.36 -7.19
CA GLY A 334 1.61 11.17 -5.78
C GLY A 334 0.13 11.37 -5.49
N LEU A 335 -0.49 12.40 -6.08
CA LEU A 335 -1.92 12.65 -5.96
C LEU A 335 -2.77 11.55 -6.64
N ILE A 336 -2.41 11.17 -7.88
CA ILE A 336 -3.10 10.10 -8.61
C ILE A 336 -2.96 8.76 -7.86
N TYR A 337 -1.78 8.48 -7.30
CA TYR A 337 -1.48 7.25 -6.57
C TYR A 337 -2.31 7.06 -5.29
N VAL A 338 -2.91 8.12 -4.74
CA VAL A 338 -3.81 8.02 -3.58
C VAL A 338 -4.96 7.05 -3.85
N PHE A 339 -5.48 7.01 -5.09
CA PHE A 339 -6.57 6.12 -5.49
C PHE A 339 -6.18 4.63 -5.49
N PRO A 340 -5.18 4.18 -6.29
CA PRO A 340 -4.77 2.79 -6.27
C PRO A 340 -4.19 2.37 -4.92
N SER A 341 -3.49 3.26 -4.19
CA SER A 341 -2.98 2.94 -2.86
C SER A 341 -4.10 2.64 -1.86
N SER A 342 -5.22 3.38 -1.94
CA SER A 342 -6.39 3.17 -1.08
C SER A 342 -7.12 1.87 -1.41
N LEU A 343 -7.23 1.55 -2.70
CA LEU A 343 -7.76 0.26 -3.16
C LEU A 343 -6.86 -0.91 -2.71
N ASN A 344 -5.53 -0.77 -2.82
CA ASN A 344 -4.54 -1.73 -2.35
C ASN A 344 -4.70 -2.04 -0.86
N LEU A 345 -4.83 -1.01 0.00
CA LEU A 345 -5.09 -1.21 1.43
C LEU A 345 -6.45 -1.87 1.69
N GLY A 346 -7.49 -1.48 0.95
CA GLY A 346 -8.81 -2.12 1.04
C GLY A 346 -8.79 -3.60 0.67
N LEU A 347 -8.09 -3.94 -0.42
CA LEU A 347 -7.95 -5.32 -0.90
C LEU A 347 -7.11 -6.17 0.05
N SER A 348 -5.97 -5.66 0.51
CA SER A 348 -5.13 -6.31 1.50
C SER A 348 -5.93 -6.68 2.75
N MET A 349 -6.72 -5.74 3.26
CA MET A 349 -7.59 -5.95 4.41
C MET A 349 -8.67 -7.01 4.15
N ARG A 350 -9.43 -6.85 3.07
CA ARG A 350 -10.60 -7.69 2.78
C ARG A 350 -10.21 -9.12 2.43
N VAL A 351 -9.15 -9.31 1.63
CA VAL A 351 -8.58 -10.62 1.32
C VAL A 351 -8.04 -11.28 2.59
N GLY A 352 -7.33 -10.53 3.44
CA GLY A 352 -6.85 -11.03 4.72
C GLY A 352 -7.98 -11.50 5.63
N HIS A 353 -9.06 -10.73 5.76
CA HIS A 353 -10.25 -11.12 6.54
C HIS A 353 -10.87 -12.42 6.02
N GLN A 354 -11.05 -12.55 4.70
CA GLN A 354 -11.68 -13.73 4.09
C GLN A 354 -10.81 -14.98 4.20
N LEU A 355 -9.49 -14.84 4.03
CA LEU A 355 -8.55 -15.95 4.24
C LEU A 355 -8.52 -16.41 5.70
N GLY A 356 -8.50 -15.46 6.65
CA GLY A 356 -8.57 -15.76 8.08
C GLY A 356 -9.90 -16.41 8.49
N ALA A 357 -10.99 -16.09 7.80
CA ALA A 357 -12.33 -16.62 8.04
C ALA A 357 -12.63 -17.95 7.30
N ASP A 358 -11.62 -18.61 6.71
CA ASP A 358 -11.77 -19.86 5.96
C ASP A 358 -12.69 -19.74 4.72
N GLN A 359 -12.61 -18.60 4.01
CA GLN A 359 -13.44 -18.29 2.83
C GLN A 359 -12.59 -18.07 1.55
N PRO A 360 -11.98 -19.14 0.98
CA PRO A 360 -11.07 -19.01 -0.16
C PRO A 360 -11.75 -18.47 -1.42
N THR A 361 -12.99 -18.87 -1.70
CA THR A 361 -13.76 -18.40 -2.87
C THR A 361 -14.06 -16.91 -2.78
N ARG A 362 -14.38 -16.40 -1.59
CA ARG A 362 -14.62 -14.97 -1.38
C ARG A 362 -13.33 -14.17 -1.50
N ALA A 363 -12.21 -14.68 -0.98
CA ALA A 363 -10.87 -14.09 -1.17
C ALA A 363 -10.52 -13.94 -2.66
N GLN A 364 -10.80 -14.98 -3.45
CA GLN A 364 -10.61 -14.94 -4.91
C GLN A 364 -11.53 -13.92 -5.58
N LEU A 365 -12.81 -13.89 -5.21
CA LEU A 365 -13.78 -12.93 -5.76
C LEU A 365 -13.34 -11.48 -5.51
N THR A 366 -12.95 -11.16 -4.28
CA THR A 366 -12.42 -9.85 -3.89
C THR A 366 -11.23 -9.44 -4.73
N ALA A 367 -10.29 -10.36 -4.98
CA ALA A 367 -9.13 -10.09 -5.82
C ALA A 367 -9.50 -9.77 -7.26
N VAL A 368 -10.45 -10.52 -7.85
CA VAL A 368 -10.93 -10.28 -9.22
C VAL A 368 -11.65 -8.93 -9.34
N ILE A 369 -12.59 -8.65 -8.43
CA ILE A 369 -13.33 -7.37 -8.40
C ILE A 369 -12.35 -6.21 -8.20
N GLY A 370 -11.40 -6.36 -7.28
CA GLY A 370 -10.35 -5.38 -7.02
C GLY A 370 -9.53 -5.03 -8.25
N LEU A 371 -9.07 -6.05 -8.98
CA LEU A 371 -8.32 -5.84 -10.23
C LEU A 371 -9.16 -5.16 -11.30
N ALA A 372 -10.44 -5.52 -11.44
CA ALA A 372 -11.35 -4.86 -12.38
C ALA A 372 -11.53 -3.37 -12.07
N ILE A 373 -11.75 -3.02 -10.79
CA ILE A 373 -11.82 -1.61 -10.35
C ILE A 373 -10.51 -0.90 -10.65
N ALA A 374 -9.37 -1.53 -10.38
CA ALA A 374 -8.05 -0.94 -10.60
C ALA A 374 -7.78 -0.64 -12.09
N VAL A 375 -8.24 -1.50 -13.00
CA VAL A 375 -8.17 -1.24 -14.45
C VAL A 375 -9.00 -0.01 -14.82
N ILE A 376 -10.22 0.11 -14.31
CA ILE A 376 -11.08 1.29 -14.53
C ILE A 376 -10.42 2.56 -13.99
N CYS A 377 -9.81 2.50 -12.80
CA CYS A 377 -9.04 3.61 -12.22
C CYS A 377 -7.87 4.01 -13.13
N GLY A 378 -7.12 3.05 -13.67
CA GLY A 378 -6.02 3.31 -14.58
C GLY A 378 -6.47 4.01 -15.86
N PHE A 379 -7.56 3.55 -16.48
CA PHE A 379 -8.13 4.22 -17.67
C PHE A 379 -8.63 5.64 -17.37
N THR A 380 -9.23 5.83 -16.19
CA THR A 380 -9.67 7.16 -15.74
C THR A 380 -8.48 8.10 -15.54
N ALA A 381 -7.39 7.61 -14.93
CA ALA A 381 -6.17 8.38 -14.74
C ALA A 381 -5.48 8.74 -16.07
N LEU A 382 -5.46 7.81 -17.04
CA LEU A 382 -4.97 8.07 -18.40
C LEU A 382 -5.77 9.18 -19.08
N LEU A 383 -7.11 9.07 -19.07
CA LEU A 383 -7.98 10.05 -19.72
C LEU A 383 -7.80 11.44 -19.08
N LEU A 384 -7.81 11.51 -17.75
CA LEU A 384 -7.61 12.75 -17.02
C LEU A 384 -6.25 13.39 -17.34
N SER A 385 -5.18 12.59 -17.30
CA SER A 385 -3.82 13.04 -17.64
C SER A 385 -3.73 13.59 -19.06
N PHE A 386 -4.44 12.99 -20.02
CA PHE A 386 -4.49 13.51 -21.39
C PHE A 386 -5.26 14.84 -21.48
N CYS A 387 -6.40 14.95 -20.78
CA CYS A 387 -7.24 16.14 -20.79
C CYS A 387 -6.55 17.36 -20.15
N VAL A 388 -5.79 17.18 -19.08
CA VAL A 388 -5.20 18.29 -18.31
C VAL A 388 -3.76 18.62 -18.69
N LYS A 389 -3.15 17.92 -19.67
CA LYS A 389 -1.72 18.03 -20.02
C LYS A 389 -1.20 19.44 -20.29
N ASN A 390 -2.05 20.32 -20.86
CA ASN A 390 -1.66 21.69 -21.17
C ASN A 390 -1.97 22.68 -20.04
N LEU A 391 -2.87 22.31 -19.12
CA LEU A 391 -3.31 23.19 -18.03
C LEU A 391 -2.50 22.94 -16.75
N LEU A 392 -2.19 21.69 -16.45
CA LEU A 392 -1.62 21.29 -15.16
C LEU A 392 -0.32 22.03 -14.84
N GLY A 393 0.62 22.10 -15.79
CA GLY A 393 1.90 22.78 -15.57
C GLY A 393 1.75 24.28 -15.26
N THR A 394 0.74 24.94 -15.83
CA THR A 394 0.51 26.38 -15.67
C THR A 394 0.09 26.78 -14.26
N ILE A 395 -0.35 25.80 -13.45
CA ILE A 395 -0.66 26.01 -12.03
C ILE A 395 0.62 26.18 -11.21
N PHE A 396 1.73 25.58 -11.65
CA PHE A 396 2.98 25.53 -10.88
C PHE A 396 4.04 26.51 -11.39
N THR A 397 4.09 26.77 -12.69
CA THR A 397 5.16 27.59 -13.28
C THR A 397 4.71 28.30 -14.55
N SER A 398 5.41 29.40 -14.86
CA SER A 398 5.31 30.13 -16.13
C SER A 398 6.48 29.83 -17.09
N ASP A 399 7.45 28.99 -16.68
CA ASP A 399 8.59 28.64 -17.52
C ASP A 399 8.18 27.75 -18.70
N THR A 400 8.35 28.27 -19.92
CA THR A 400 7.90 27.61 -21.15
C THR A 400 8.55 26.26 -21.41
N GLN A 401 9.81 26.06 -21.00
CA GLN A 401 10.54 24.81 -21.22
C GLN A 401 10.00 23.71 -20.29
N THR A 402 9.82 24.03 -19.02
CA THR A 402 9.18 23.15 -18.03
C THR A 402 7.75 22.79 -18.45
N LEU A 403 6.96 23.77 -18.91
CA LEU A 403 5.59 23.53 -19.38
C LEU A 403 5.54 22.56 -20.57
N ALA A 404 6.46 22.69 -21.53
CA ALA A 404 6.56 21.78 -22.67
C ALA A 404 6.90 20.34 -22.22
N LEU A 405 7.84 20.18 -21.29
CA LEU A 405 8.21 18.87 -20.74
C LEU A 405 7.04 18.21 -20.01
N VAL A 406 6.32 18.95 -19.17
CA VAL A 406 5.13 18.46 -18.46
C VAL A 406 4.04 18.04 -19.46
N SER A 407 3.74 18.85 -20.47
CA SER A 407 2.70 18.53 -21.47
C SER A 407 3.02 17.27 -22.28
N ILE A 408 4.31 17.01 -22.58
CA ILE A 408 4.76 15.80 -23.28
C ILE A 408 4.71 14.57 -22.36
N ALA A 409 5.14 14.71 -21.11
CA ALA A 409 5.28 13.58 -20.19
C ALA A 409 3.98 13.19 -19.49
N LEU A 410 3.03 14.12 -19.30
CA LEU A 410 1.80 13.81 -18.56
C LEU A 410 0.94 12.70 -19.22
N PRO A 411 0.75 12.67 -20.55
CA PRO A 411 0.11 11.52 -21.20
C PRO A 411 0.86 10.20 -21.01
N ILE A 412 2.21 10.24 -20.95
CA ILE A 412 3.04 9.06 -20.72
C ILE A 412 2.85 8.56 -19.28
N LEU A 413 2.81 9.48 -18.31
CA LEU A 413 2.45 9.18 -16.93
C LEU A 413 1.06 8.54 -16.86
N GLY A 414 0.06 9.11 -17.55
CA GLY A 414 -1.28 8.52 -17.64
C GLY A 414 -1.25 7.09 -18.19
N PHE A 415 -0.37 6.82 -19.16
CA PHE A 415 -0.18 5.47 -19.69
C PHE A 415 0.51 4.53 -18.69
N CYS A 416 1.46 5.02 -17.88
CA CYS A 416 2.02 4.28 -16.75
C CYS A 416 0.92 3.83 -15.77
N GLU A 417 -0.12 4.64 -15.55
CA GLU A 417 -1.20 4.32 -14.62
C GLU A 417 -2.06 3.12 -15.04
N LEU A 418 -2.10 2.78 -16.33
CA LEU A 418 -2.72 1.54 -16.81
C LEU A 418 -1.99 0.29 -16.26
N GLY A 419 -0.68 0.38 -16.07
CA GLY A 419 0.14 -0.65 -15.43
C GLY A 419 0.08 -0.55 -13.90
N ASN A 420 0.29 0.65 -13.39
CA ASN A 420 0.45 0.95 -11.96
C ASN A 420 -0.79 0.63 -11.14
N CYS A 421 -1.98 1.05 -11.58
CA CYS A 421 -3.20 0.86 -10.80
C CYS A 421 -3.50 -0.63 -10.54
N PRO A 422 -3.56 -1.51 -11.57
CA PRO A 422 -3.80 -2.93 -11.34
C PRO A 422 -2.61 -3.64 -10.66
N GLN A 423 -1.37 -3.23 -10.92
CA GLN A 423 -0.18 -3.74 -10.22
C GLN A 423 -0.24 -3.45 -8.72
N THR A 424 -0.61 -2.23 -8.34
CA THR A 424 -0.75 -1.81 -6.95
C THR A 424 -1.90 -2.56 -6.26
N ALA A 425 -3.04 -2.73 -6.95
CA ALA A 425 -4.13 -3.56 -6.45
C ALA A 425 -3.70 -5.03 -6.24
N ALA A 426 -2.94 -5.59 -7.18
CA ALA A 426 -2.40 -6.94 -7.07
C ALA A 426 -1.43 -7.10 -5.88
N CYS A 427 -0.58 -6.09 -5.64
CA CYS A 427 0.28 -6.02 -4.46
C CYS A 427 -0.54 -6.07 -3.16
N GLY A 428 -1.72 -5.43 -3.14
CA GLY A 428 -2.67 -5.50 -2.02
C GLY A 428 -3.15 -6.91 -1.77
N VAL A 429 -3.55 -7.62 -2.82
CA VAL A 429 -3.96 -9.04 -2.73
C VAL A 429 -2.82 -9.94 -2.22
N LEU A 430 -1.59 -9.74 -2.70
CA LEU A 430 -0.42 -10.47 -2.22
C LEU A 430 -0.11 -10.15 -0.75
N THR A 431 -0.24 -8.89 -0.36
CA THR A 431 -0.06 -8.45 1.03
C THR A 431 -1.09 -9.10 1.93
N GLY A 432 -2.38 -9.04 1.58
CA GLY A 432 -3.47 -9.67 2.32
C GLY A 432 -3.37 -11.19 2.41
N SER A 433 -2.72 -11.84 1.44
CA SER A 433 -2.41 -13.28 1.46
C SER A 433 -1.06 -13.64 2.12
N ALA A 434 -0.44 -12.71 2.87
CA ALA A 434 0.84 -12.90 3.55
C ALA A 434 1.98 -13.35 2.61
N ARG A 435 2.07 -12.72 1.44
CA ARG A 435 3.13 -12.94 0.43
C ARG A 435 3.86 -11.66 -0.01
N PRO A 436 4.24 -10.73 0.89
CA PRO A 436 4.93 -9.50 0.51
C PRO A 436 6.28 -9.75 -0.18
N LYS A 437 6.96 -10.88 0.10
CA LYS A 437 8.20 -11.27 -0.57
C LYS A 437 8.05 -11.46 -2.08
N VAL A 438 6.93 -12.02 -2.54
CA VAL A 438 6.66 -12.18 -3.98
C VAL A 438 6.54 -10.81 -4.63
N GLY A 439 5.78 -9.90 -4.01
CA GLY A 439 5.62 -8.54 -4.51
C GLY A 439 6.92 -7.74 -4.50
N ALA A 440 7.74 -7.87 -3.44
CA ALA A 440 9.05 -7.21 -3.34
C ALA A 440 10.00 -7.66 -4.47
N ASN A 441 10.08 -8.96 -4.73
CA ASN A 441 10.93 -9.51 -5.79
C ASN A 441 10.47 -9.04 -7.18
N ILE A 442 9.16 -9.05 -7.43
CA ILE A 442 8.59 -8.57 -8.70
C ILE A 442 8.88 -7.07 -8.89
N ASN A 443 8.67 -6.25 -7.85
CA ASN A 443 8.98 -4.82 -7.90
C ASN A 443 10.47 -4.59 -8.19
N PHE A 444 11.38 -5.29 -7.51
CA PHE A 444 12.82 -5.16 -7.74
C PHE A 444 13.18 -5.46 -9.20
N ILE A 445 12.74 -6.61 -9.73
CA ILE A 445 13.03 -7.02 -11.11
C ILE A 445 12.48 -5.97 -12.10
N SER A 446 11.22 -5.56 -11.91
CA SER A 446 10.54 -4.67 -12.85
C SER A 446 11.16 -3.27 -12.87
N PHE A 447 11.38 -2.67 -11.71
CA PHE A 447 11.84 -1.28 -11.63
C PHE A 447 13.35 -1.16 -11.85
N TYR A 448 14.15 -2.10 -11.34
CA TYR A 448 15.61 -1.97 -11.35
C TYR A 448 16.31 -2.83 -12.40
N LEU A 449 15.79 -4.00 -12.78
CA LEU A 449 16.41 -4.85 -13.79
C LEU A 449 15.83 -4.65 -15.19
N ILE A 450 14.64 -4.04 -15.31
CA ILE A 450 13.99 -3.76 -16.60
C ILE A 450 13.85 -2.25 -16.78
N GLY A 451 13.07 -1.59 -15.92
CA GLY A 451 12.71 -0.18 -16.04
C GLY A 451 13.90 0.76 -16.05
N LEU A 452 14.81 0.59 -15.08
CA LEU A 452 15.99 1.46 -14.94
C LEU A 452 16.96 1.34 -16.14
N PRO A 453 17.34 0.14 -16.61
CA PRO A 453 18.09 0.00 -17.86
C PRO A 453 17.39 0.63 -19.08
N VAL A 454 16.08 0.46 -19.21
CA VAL A 454 15.30 1.09 -20.30
C VAL A 454 15.34 2.61 -20.18
N ALA A 455 15.13 3.16 -18.97
CA ALA A 455 15.22 4.60 -18.71
C ALA A 455 16.59 5.16 -19.13
N ILE A 456 17.68 4.52 -18.70
CA ILE A 456 19.05 4.97 -18.99
C ILE A 456 19.35 4.89 -20.49
N THR A 457 19.03 3.76 -21.13
CA THR A 457 19.30 3.55 -22.56
C THR A 457 18.49 4.49 -23.44
N LEU A 458 17.20 4.71 -23.15
CA LEU A 458 16.39 5.66 -23.91
C LEU A 458 16.77 7.11 -23.60
N GLY A 459 16.97 7.44 -22.33
CA GLY A 459 17.26 8.80 -21.87
C GLY A 459 18.61 9.31 -22.36
N PHE A 460 19.68 8.52 -22.16
CA PHE A 460 21.06 8.92 -22.46
C PHE A 460 21.64 8.21 -23.69
N GLY A 461 21.40 6.91 -23.85
CA GLY A 461 21.99 6.13 -24.96
C GLY A 461 21.47 6.55 -26.34
N PHE A 462 20.15 6.66 -26.48
CA PHE A 462 19.49 7.11 -27.72
C PHE A 462 19.15 8.61 -27.72
N ASN A 463 19.55 9.36 -26.69
CA ASN A 463 19.31 10.79 -26.56
C ASN A 463 17.83 11.20 -26.69
N ILE A 464 16.89 10.34 -26.25
CA ILE A 464 15.45 10.70 -26.17
C ILE A 464 15.21 11.65 -24.97
N GLY A 465 16.18 11.76 -24.06
CA GLY A 465 16.17 12.71 -22.95
C GLY A 465 15.07 12.42 -21.93
N PHE A 466 14.41 13.47 -21.45
CA PHE A 466 13.39 13.41 -20.40
C PHE A 466 12.27 12.39 -20.69
N LYS A 467 11.80 12.37 -21.95
CA LYS A 467 10.78 11.41 -22.40
C LYS A 467 11.27 9.96 -22.29
N GLY A 468 12.55 9.72 -22.56
CA GLY A 468 13.16 8.39 -22.43
C GLY A 468 13.10 7.84 -21.01
N LEU A 469 13.31 8.70 -20.00
CA LEU A 469 13.21 8.32 -18.59
C LEU A 469 11.80 7.83 -18.23
N TRP A 470 10.77 8.56 -18.66
CA TRP A 470 9.36 8.18 -18.44
C TRP A 470 8.94 6.92 -19.19
N LEU A 471 9.50 6.66 -20.38
CA LEU A 471 9.29 5.39 -21.08
C LEU A 471 9.91 4.21 -20.33
N GLY A 472 10.99 4.42 -19.57
CA GLY A 472 11.52 3.44 -18.63
C GLY A 472 10.52 3.11 -17.50
N LEU A 473 9.78 4.11 -16.99
CA LEU A 473 8.69 3.87 -16.03
C LEU A 473 7.58 3.02 -16.65
N VAL A 474 7.20 3.29 -17.90
CA VAL A 474 6.21 2.47 -18.62
C VAL A 474 6.67 1.02 -18.66
N ALA A 475 7.92 0.77 -19.06
CA ALA A 475 8.47 -0.59 -19.10
C ALA A 475 8.45 -1.26 -17.70
N ALA A 476 8.80 -0.52 -16.65
CA ALA A 476 8.72 -1.02 -15.27
C ALA A 476 7.28 -1.42 -14.89
N GLN A 477 6.31 -0.54 -15.11
CA GLN A 477 4.94 -0.73 -14.66
C GLN A 477 4.24 -1.89 -15.39
N PHE A 478 4.42 -2.00 -16.70
CA PHE A 478 3.82 -3.09 -17.48
C PHE A 478 4.49 -4.45 -17.20
N SER A 479 5.83 -4.49 -17.06
CA SER A 479 6.50 -5.74 -16.67
C SER A 479 6.08 -6.19 -15.27
N CYS A 480 5.95 -5.26 -14.32
CA CYS A 480 5.46 -5.51 -12.97
C CYS A 480 4.02 -6.04 -12.98
N LEU A 481 3.13 -5.39 -13.73
CA LEU A 481 1.74 -5.82 -13.90
C LEU A 481 1.67 -7.26 -14.41
N CYS A 482 2.38 -7.59 -15.49
CA CYS A 482 2.38 -8.93 -16.08
C CYS A 482 2.81 -10.00 -15.05
N MET A 483 3.89 -9.75 -14.32
CA MET A 483 4.40 -10.67 -13.30
C MET A 483 3.46 -10.79 -12.09
N MET A 484 2.87 -9.68 -11.65
CA MET A 484 1.89 -9.68 -10.55
C MET A 484 0.63 -10.47 -10.91
N VAL A 485 0.07 -10.25 -12.11
CA VAL A 485 -1.10 -10.99 -12.59
C VAL A 485 -0.78 -12.47 -12.73
N PHE A 486 0.39 -12.82 -13.27
CA PHE A 486 0.85 -14.21 -13.34
C PHE A 486 0.90 -14.87 -11.94
N ALA A 487 1.46 -14.18 -10.95
CA ALA A 487 1.51 -14.67 -9.57
C ALA A 487 0.11 -14.85 -8.95
N LEU A 488 -0.84 -13.96 -9.26
CA LEU A 488 -2.21 -14.06 -8.77
C LEU A 488 -3.01 -15.18 -9.45
N VAL A 489 -2.88 -15.35 -10.76
CA VAL A 489 -3.53 -16.44 -11.51
C VAL A 489 -3.04 -17.80 -11.03
N GLY A 490 -1.76 -17.92 -10.68
CA GLY A 490 -1.17 -19.14 -10.10
C GLY A 490 -1.49 -19.38 -8.62
N THR A 491 -2.32 -18.54 -7.98
CA THR A 491 -2.61 -18.66 -6.54
C THR A 491 -3.60 -19.79 -6.25
N ASP A 492 -3.16 -20.81 -5.51
CA ASP A 492 -4.06 -21.75 -4.84
C ASP A 492 -4.64 -21.10 -3.57
N TRP A 493 -5.89 -20.66 -3.67
CA TRP A 493 -6.63 -20.00 -2.59
C TRP A 493 -6.92 -20.91 -1.40
N LYS A 494 -7.12 -22.21 -1.61
CA LYS A 494 -7.31 -23.17 -0.50
C LYS A 494 -6.01 -23.33 0.28
N HIS A 495 -4.89 -23.41 -0.42
CA HIS A 495 -3.59 -23.40 0.22
C HIS A 495 -3.31 -22.10 0.97
N GLN A 496 -3.72 -20.94 0.45
CA GLN A 496 -3.56 -19.66 1.17
C GLN A 496 -4.36 -19.60 2.47
N VAL A 497 -5.54 -20.21 2.53
CA VAL A 497 -6.31 -20.32 3.78
C VAL A 497 -5.57 -21.14 4.82
N LYS A 498 -5.00 -22.30 4.43
CA LYS A 498 -4.17 -23.10 5.34
C LYS A 498 -3.00 -22.28 5.90
N ARG A 499 -2.27 -21.57 5.03
CA ARG A 499 -1.17 -20.69 5.45
C ARG A 499 -1.64 -19.58 6.40
N ALA A 500 -2.84 -19.05 6.21
CA ALA A 500 -3.42 -18.04 7.10
C ALA A 500 -3.75 -18.61 8.48
N GLN A 501 -4.23 -19.86 8.54
CA GLN A 501 -4.44 -20.57 9.80
C GLN A 501 -3.13 -20.81 10.53
N ASP A 502 -2.10 -21.31 9.83
CA ASP A 502 -0.76 -21.57 10.40
C ASP A 502 -0.16 -20.27 10.95
N LEU A 503 -0.14 -19.19 10.15
CA LEU A 503 0.40 -17.88 10.54
C LEU A 503 -0.24 -17.33 11.81
N THR A 504 -1.55 -17.51 11.95
CA THR A 504 -2.29 -17.00 13.10
C THR A 504 -2.28 -17.98 14.28
N GLN A 505 -1.97 -19.27 14.08
CA GLN A 505 -1.97 -20.30 15.14
C GLN A 505 -0.65 -20.28 15.89
N GLU A 506 0.46 -20.23 15.16
CA GLU A 506 1.79 -20.07 15.74
C GLU A 506 1.82 -18.83 16.65
N ALA A 507 1.31 -17.70 16.15
CA ALA A 507 1.24 -16.47 16.93
C ALA A 507 0.31 -16.56 18.16
N ASP A 508 -0.79 -17.33 18.09
CA ASP A 508 -1.73 -17.48 19.22
C ASP A 508 -1.18 -18.43 20.30
N ILE A 509 -0.49 -19.51 19.91
CA ILE A 509 0.18 -20.42 20.84
C ILE A 509 1.25 -19.65 21.63
N GLU A 510 2.08 -18.87 20.93
CA GLU A 510 3.09 -18.02 21.57
C GLU A 510 2.43 -16.98 22.49
N THR A 511 1.29 -16.41 22.09
CA THR A 511 0.54 -15.47 22.95
C THR A 511 0.14 -16.12 24.27
N LYS A 512 -0.37 -17.36 24.24
CA LYS A 512 -0.80 -18.07 25.45
C LYS A 512 0.36 -18.34 26.40
N VAL A 513 1.52 -18.71 25.85
CA VAL A 513 2.75 -18.91 26.64
C VAL A 513 3.21 -17.61 27.30
N ASP A 514 3.22 -16.48 26.58
CA ASP A 514 3.59 -15.19 27.16
C ASP A 514 2.62 -14.75 28.27
N LEU A 515 1.32 -15.06 28.12
CA LEU A 515 0.33 -14.82 29.17
C LEU A 515 0.61 -15.66 30.42
N GLU A 516 0.90 -16.95 30.26
CA GLU A 516 1.24 -17.86 31.37
C GLU A 516 2.50 -17.39 32.10
N GLU A 517 3.56 -17.03 31.37
CA GLU A 517 4.79 -16.47 31.97
C GLU A 517 4.53 -15.15 32.71
N SER A 518 3.67 -14.27 32.17
CA SER A 518 3.33 -13.00 32.82
C SER A 518 2.44 -13.12 34.07
N LEU A 519 1.72 -14.24 34.22
CA LEU A 519 0.93 -14.54 35.42
C LEU A 519 1.77 -15.20 36.52
N LEU A 520 2.94 -15.75 36.16
CA LEU A 520 3.88 -16.41 37.08
C LEU A 520 4.91 -15.44 37.68
N CYS A 521 5.09 -14.26 37.10
CA CYS A 521 5.90 -13.15 37.60
C CYS A 521 5.03 -12.11 38.32
#